data_AF-A0A923BW95-F1
#
_entry.id   AF-A0A923BW95-F1
#
_cell.length_a   1.000
_cell.length_b   1.000
_cell.length_c   1.000
_cell.angle_alpha   90.00
_cell.angle_beta   90.00
_cell.angle_gamma   90.00
#
_symmetry.space_group_name_H-M   'P 1'
#
loop_
_entity.id
_entity.type
_entity.pdbx_description
1 polymer ?
#
loop_
_entity_poly.entity_id
_entity_poly.type
_entity_poly.pdbx_seq_one_letter_code
_entity_poly.pdbx_strand_id
1 'polypeptide(L)'
;MLRLNGAGGLSCRVLASPAKARLPEGRAALQWSFGYLTGRVQSGAGEPHQRFAGPDGIAAAIIAYCRAHPKRQVADAAADFFGP
;
A
#
# COMPACT_ATOMS: atom_id res chain seq x y z
N MET A 1 -12.26 16.60 15.73
CA MET A 1 -11.75 15.22 15.58
C MET A 1 -10.72 15.23 14.46
N LEU A 2 -9.43 15.31 14.79
CA LEU A 2 -8.36 15.15 13.80
C LEU A 2 -8.30 13.65 13.49
N ARG A 3 -8.91 13.20 12.38
CA ARG A 3 -8.64 11.85 11.89
C ARG A 3 -7.16 11.83 11.52
N LEU A 4 -6.33 11.26 12.40
CA LEU A 4 -4.98 10.81 12.06
C LEU A 4 -5.14 9.69 11.03
N ASN A 5 -5.45 10.08 9.79
CA ASN A 5 -5.32 9.18 8.66
C ASN A 5 -3.82 8.92 8.55
N GLY A 6 -3.36 7.79 9.09
CA GLY A 6 -1.99 7.32 8.87
C GLY A 6 -1.71 7.23 7.37
N ALA A 7 -0.47 6.94 6.97
CA ALA A 7 -0.08 7.01 5.55
C ALA A 7 -0.93 6.13 4.60
N GLY A 8 -1.65 5.11 5.13
CA GLY A 8 -2.66 4.37 4.39
C GLY A 8 -3.88 5.18 3.93
N GLY A 9 -4.25 6.25 4.62
CA GLY A 9 -5.34 7.14 4.22
C GLY A 9 -4.94 8.22 3.21
N LEU A 10 -3.67 8.26 2.80
CA LEU A 10 -3.22 9.15 1.73
C LEU A 10 -3.81 8.72 0.39
N SER A 11 -4.01 9.70 -0.50
CA SER A 11 -4.38 9.42 -1.89
C SER A 11 -3.25 8.67 -2.60
N CYS A 12 -3.61 7.69 -3.42
CA CYS A 12 -2.70 6.97 -4.31
C CYS A 12 -1.87 7.87 -5.24
N ARG A 13 -2.22 9.15 -5.40
CA ARG A 13 -1.38 10.13 -6.11
C ARG A 13 0.05 10.23 -5.57
N VAL A 14 0.27 9.95 -4.29
CA VAL A 14 1.61 9.95 -3.66
C VAL A 14 2.48 8.76 -4.10
N LEU A 15 1.87 7.73 -4.69
CA LEU A 15 2.54 6.53 -5.23
C LEU A 15 2.32 6.35 -6.74
N ALA A 16 1.78 7.34 -7.44
CA ALA A 16 1.44 7.20 -8.87
C ALA A 16 2.65 7.07 -9.81
N SER A 17 3.88 7.19 -9.30
CA SER A 17 5.11 6.91 -10.06
C SER A 17 6.27 6.58 -9.12
N PRO A 18 7.35 5.93 -9.63
CA PRO A 18 8.56 5.67 -8.85
C PRO A 18 9.22 6.94 -8.29
N ALA A 19 9.13 8.07 -9.00
CA ALA A 19 9.66 9.34 -8.52
C ALA A 19 8.90 9.84 -7.28
N LYS A 20 7.55 9.74 -7.29
CA LYS A 20 6.73 10.13 -6.15
C LYS A 20 6.90 9.20 -4.95
N ALA A 21 7.05 7.89 -5.21
CA ALA A 21 7.33 6.90 -4.18
C ALA A 21 8.62 7.17 -3.39
N ARG A 22 9.57 7.93 -3.95
CA ARG A 22 10.83 8.32 -3.30
C ARG A 22 10.71 9.58 -2.44
N LEU A 23 9.64 10.37 -2.61
CA LEU A 23 9.37 11.53 -1.76
C LEU A 23 8.98 11.08 -0.34
N PRO A 24 9.12 11.93 0.70
CA PRO A 24 8.84 11.54 2.08
C PRO A 24 7.46 10.90 2.28
N GLU A 25 6.41 11.46 1.67
CA GLU A 25 5.04 10.94 1.73
C GLU A 25 4.89 9.59 1.05
N GLY A 26 5.51 9.42 -0.12
CA GLY A 26 5.53 8.14 -0.84
C GLY A 26 6.28 7.05 -0.06
N ARG A 27 7.41 7.41 0.56
CA ARG A 27 8.15 6.49 1.43
C ARG A 27 7.35 6.06 2.65
N ALA A 28 6.67 7.01 3.30
CA ALA A 28 5.79 6.73 4.44
C ALA A 28 4.60 5.83 4.02
N ALA A 29 4.00 6.09 2.86
CA ALA A 29 2.93 5.28 2.30
C ALA A 29 3.36 3.84 1.99
N LEU A 30 4.55 3.65 1.39
CA LEU A 30 5.11 2.31 1.16
C LEU A 30 5.43 1.60 2.47
N GLN A 31 6.09 2.26 3.42
CA GLN A 31 6.39 1.68 4.74
C GLN A 31 5.13 1.24 5.48
N TRP A 32 4.10 2.09 5.48
CA TRP A 32 2.80 1.74 6.06
C TRP A 32 2.19 0.52 5.36
N SER A 33 2.27 0.47 4.03
CA SER A 33 1.73 -0.65 3.25
C SER A 33 2.43 -1.96 3.58
N PHE A 34 3.76 -1.97 3.71
CA PHE A 34 4.52 -3.15 4.14
C PHE A 34 4.12 -3.61 5.54
N GLY A 35 3.95 -2.67 6.48
CA GLY A 35 3.46 -2.98 7.83
C GLY A 35 2.06 -3.58 7.82
N TYR A 36 1.15 -3.03 7.02
CA TYR A 36 -0.21 -3.54 6.84
C TYR A 36 -0.21 -4.98 6.29
N LEU A 37 0.52 -5.23 5.20
CA LEU A 37 0.62 -6.57 4.60
C LEU A 37 1.19 -7.58 5.60
N THR A 38 2.29 -7.23 6.27
CA THR A 38 2.95 -8.10 7.24
C THR A 38 2.03 -8.42 8.42
N GLY A 39 1.36 -7.41 8.98
CA GLY A 39 0.42 -7.60 10.08
C GLY A 39 -0.79 -8.48 9.71
N ARG A 40 -1.32 -8.34 8.50
CA ARG A 40 -2.46 -9.13 8.02
C ARG A 40 -2.09 -10.57 7.64
N VAL A 41 -0.85 -10.80 7.22
CA VAL A 41 -0.31 -12.17 7.04
C VAL A 41 -0.05 -12.84 8.39
N GLN A 42 0.39 -12.07 9.39
CA GLN A 42 0.69 -12.59 10.72
C GLN A 42 -0.53 -12.69 11.64
N SER A 43 -1.68 -12.12 11.26
CA SER A 43 -2.91 -12.27 12.05
C SER A 43 -3.38 -13.72 11.94
N GLY A 44 -3.25 -14.45 13.06
CA GLY A 44 -3.72 -15.80 13.46
C GLY A 44 -4.13 -16.89 12.46
N ALA A 45 -4.72 -16.53 11.32
CA ALA A 45 -5.17 -17.43 10.25
C ALA A 45 -4.34 -17.31 8.95
N GLY A 46 -3.52 -16.26 8.78
CA GLY A 46 -2.79 -16.00 7.54
C GLY A 46 -3.74 -15.80 6.38
N GLU A 47 -4.31 -14.60 6.26
CA GLU A 47 -5.34 -14.34 5.25
C GLU A 47 -4.89 -14.74 3.85
N PRO A 48 -5.75 -15.43 3.05
CA PRO A 48 -5.44 -15.76 1.67
C PRO A 48 -5.01 -14.50 0.91
N HIS A 49 -3.86 -14.56 0.27
CA HIS A 49 -3.29 -13.42 -0.43
C HIS A 49 -2.67 -13.83 -1.76
N GLN A 50 -2.60 -12.87 -2.67
CA GLN A 50 -1.80 -12.97 -3.88
C GLN A 50 -0.33 -13.20 -3.53
N ARG A 51 0.43 -13.83 -4.43
CA ARG A 51 1.85 -14.10 -4.18
C ARG A 51 2.64 -12.80 -3.99
N PHE A 52 3.32 -12.66 -2.85
CA PHE A 52 4.28 -11.59 -2.65
C PHE A 52 5.57 -11.84 -3.44
N ALA A 53 6.00 -10.85 -4.22
CA ALA A 53 7.23 -10.90 -5.02
C ALA A 53 8.40 -10.17 -4.34
N GLY A 54 8.50 -10.31 -3.01
CA GLY A 54 9.45 -9.56 -2.18
C GLY A 54 9.13 -8.05 -2.07
N PRO A 55 9.94 -7.27 -1.34
CA PRO A 55 9.66 -5.86 -1.08
C PRO A 55 9.55 -5.00 -2.34
N ASP A 56 10.47 -5.18 -3.30
CA ASP A 56 10.47 -4.41 -4.55
C ASP A 56 9.28 -4.78 -5.44
N GLY A 57 8.92 -6.07 -5.51
CA GLY A 57 7.76 -6.53 -6.26
C GLY A 57 6.44 -6.02 -5.67
N ILE A 58 6.32 -6.02 -4.34
CA ILE A 58 5.18 -5.42 -3.63
C ILE A 58 5.10 -3.92 -3.93
N ALA A 59 6.22 -3.19 -3.83
CA ALA A 59 6.24 -1.75 -4.12
C ALA A 59 5.81 -1.47 -5.57
N ALA A 60 6.30 -2.26 -6.53
CA ALA A 60 5.91 -2.14 -7.93
C ALA A 60 4.41 -2.37 -8.14
N ALA A 61 3.83 -3.39 -7.49
CA ALA A 61 2.40 -3.68 -7.57
C ALA A 61 1.53 -2.57 -6.94
N ILE A 62 1.93 -2.05 -5.77
CA ILE A 62 1.24 -0.90 -5.14
C ILE A 62 1.30 0.34 -6.04
N ILE A 63 2.47 0.65 -6.60
CA ILE A 63 2.64 1.77 -7.54
C ILE A 63 1.77 1.57 -8.78
N ALA A 64 1.71 0.35 -9.33
CA ALA A 64 0.88 0.02 -10.48
C ALA A 64 -0.61 0.24 -10.19
N TYR A 65 -1.11 -0.27 -9.05
CA TYR A 65 -2.48 -0.05 -8.59
C TYR A 65 -2.77 1.45 -8.41
N CYS A 66 -1.89 2.16 -7.70
CA CYS A 66 -2.09 3.58 -7.43
C CYS A 66 -2.02 4.46 -8.69
N ARG A 67 -1.26 4.05 -9.70
CA ARG A 67 -1.25 4.69 -11.02
C ARG A 67 -2.57 4.49 -11.76
N ALA A 68 -3.18 3.31 -11.67
CA ALA A 68 -4.49 3.02 -12.26
C ALA A 68 -5.65 3.69 -11.50
N HIS A 69 -5.50 3.88 -10.18
CA HIS A 69 -6.55 4.37 -9.29
C HIS A 69 -6.11 5.57 -8.45
N PRO A 70 -5.75 6.72 -9.05
CA PRO A 70 -5.13 7.83 -8.33
C PRO A 70 -6.04 8.45 -7.25
N LYS A 71 -7.36 8.28 -7.35
CA LYS A 71 -8.32 8.81 -6.36
C LYS A 71 -8.58 7.87 -5.18
N ARG A 72 -8.15 6.60 -5.26
CA ARG A 72 -8.23 5.62 -4.15
C ARG A 72 -7.20 5.95 -3.08
N GLN A 73 -7.35 5.30 -1.92
CA GLN A 73 -6.41 5.40 -0.82
C GLN A 73 -5.29 4.38 -0.96
N VAL A 74 -4.13 4.66 -0.35
CA VAL A 74 -3.01 3.71 -0.27
C VAL A 74 -3.44 2.39 0.41
N ALA A 75 -4.32 2.46 1.40
CA ALA A 75 -4.91 1.29 2.05
C ALA A 75 -5.67 0.39 1.08
N ASP A 76 -6.38 0.96 0.09
CA ASP A 76 -7.09 0.17 -0.93
C ASP A 76 -6.08 -0.62 -1.77
N ALA A 77 -4.94 -0.01 -2.11
CA ALA A 77 -3.87 -0.67 -2.87
C ALA A 77 -3.22 -1.82 -2.09
N ALA A 78 -3.05 -1.66 -0.78
CA ALA A 78 -2.50 -2.72 0.09
C ALA A 78 -3.53 -3.84 0.35
N ALA A 79 -4.82 -3.50 0.44
CA ALA A 79 -5.89 -4.46 0.63
C ALA A 79 -6.12 -5.36 -0.60
N ASP A 80 -5.85 -4.86 -1.82
CA ASP A 80 -6.00 -5.59 -3.09
C ASP A 80 -5.25 -6.93 -3.12
N PHE A 81 -4.15 -7.06 -2.35
CA PHE A 81 -3.42 -8.30 -2.19
C PHE A 81 -4.23 -9.44 -1.56
N PHE A 82 -5.33 -9.16 -0.88
CA PHE A 82 -6.13 -10.17 -0.17
C PHE A 82 -7.48 -10.45 -0.85
N GLY A 83 -7.70 -9.89 -2.05
CA GLY A 83 -8.97 -9.99 -2.76
C GLY A 83 -10.01 -8.94 -2.34
N PRO A 84 -11.20 -8.96 -2.96
CA PRO A 84 -12.32 -8.10 -2.56
C PRO A 84 -12.87 -8.43 -1.17
#